data_AF-A0A927EZR7-F1
#
_entry.id   AF-A0A927EZR7-F1
#
_cell.length_a   1.000
_cell.length_b   1.000
_cell.length_c   1.000
_cell.angle_alpha   90.00
_cell.angle_beta   90.00
_cell.angle_gamma   90.00
#
_symmetry.space_group_name_H-M   'P 1'
#
loop_
_entity.id
_entity.type
_entity.pdbx_description
1 polymer ?
#
loop_
_entity_poly.entity_id
_entity_poly.type
_entity_poly.pdbx_seq_one_letter_code
_entity_poly.pdbx_strand_id
1 'polypeptide(L)'
;MSFEEEWARLHEQAGLRLAGVAPIDGGGGAPGPKLKVTPSLLENRAGEADTVRDALRRADDATLRETGQIPGGLAGFTSAGAIPVFQERWAEQMTHLDDLLDRGVAQSLRNAAGLLRTEDLAQADNAKGIDVPKG
;
A
#
# COMPACT_ATOMS: atom_id res chain seq x y z
N MET A 1 -15.99 14.46 19.15
CA MET A 1 -15.50 13.55 18.10
C MET A 1 -14.21 12.91 18.61
N SER A 2 -14.10 11.59 18.51
CA SER A 2 -12.95 10.82 18.97
C SER A 2 -11.99 10.51 17.82
N PHE A 3 -10.73 10.22 18.16
CA PHE A 3 -9.73 9.77 17.18
C PHE A 3 -10.20 8.54 16.39
N GLU A 4 -10.92 7.62 17.02
CA GLU A 4 -11.43 6.43 16.34
C GLU A 4 -12.52 6.75 15.31
N GLU A 5 -13.34 7.78 15.57
CA GLU A 5 -14.33 8.26 14.59
C GLU A 5 -13.65 8.92 13.38
N GLU A 6 -12.59 9.70 13.59
CA GLU A 6 -11.83 10.32 12.50
C GLU A 6 -11.02 9.27 11.71
N TRP A 7 -10.43 8.30 12.40
CA TRP A 7 -9.66 7.22 11.79
C TRP A 7 -10.54 6.29 10.96
N ALA A 8 -11.70 5.89 11.50
CA ALA A 8 -12.68 5.08 10.78
C ALA A 8 -13.15 5.80 9.51
N ARG A 9 -13.40 7.11 9.59
CA ARG A 9 -13.82 7.93 8.44
C ARG A 9 -12.74 8.02 7.37
N LEU A 10 -11.47 8.18 7.76
CA LEU A 10 -10.33 8.18 6.82
C LEU A 10 -10.18 6.82 6.14
N HIS A 11 -10.36 5.74 6.90
CA HIS A 11 -10.31 4.37 6.39
C HIS A 11 -11.46 4.08 5.40
N GLU A 12 -12.67 4.55 5.70
CA GLU A 12 -13.83 4.44 4.82
C GLU A 12 -13.64 5.26 3.53
N GLN A 13 -13.10 6.48 3.62
CA GLN A 13 -12.76 7.28 2.43
C GLN A 13 -11.66 6.62 1.57
N ALA A 14 -10.66 6.01 2.20
CA ALA A 14 -9.63 5.26 1.48
C ALA A 14 -10.21 4.01 0.79
N GLY A 15 -11.10 3.28 1.47
CA GLY A 15 -11.83 2.13 0.91
C GLY A 15 -12.73 2.53 -0.27
N LEU A 16 -13.42 3.67 -0.18
CA LEU A 16 -14.24 4.19 -1.28
C LEU A 16 -13.42 4.58 -2.52
N ARG A 17 -12.17 5.05 -2.35
CA ARG A 17 -11.26 5.31 -3.48
C ARG A 17 -10.81 4.01 -4.17
N LEU A 18 -10.65 2.93 -3.42
CA LEU A 18 -10.32 1.61 -3.99
C LEU A 18 -11.54 0.96 -4.65
N ALA A 19 -12.75 1.16 -4.10
CA ALA A 19 -14.02 0.71 -4.70
C ALA A 19 -14.37 1.43 -6.02
N GLY A 20 -13.69 2.53 -6.35
CA GLY A 20 -13.76 3.16 -7.67
C GLY A 20 -13.04 2.38 -8.77
N VAL A 21 -12.24 1.36 -8.42
CA VAL A 21 -11.74 0.35 -9.35
C VAL A 21 -12.84 -0.70 -9.48
N ALA A 22 -13.71 -0.52 -10.46
CA ALA A 22 -14.78 -1.46 -10.75
C ALA A 22 -14.24 -2.90 -10.89
N PRO A 23 -14.98 -3.93 -10.45
CA PRO A 23 -14.67 -5.30 -10.83
C PRO A 23 -14.62 -5.38 -12.37
N ILE A 24 -13.64 -6.10 -12.90
CA ILE A 24 -13.55 -6.41 -14.33
C ILE A 24 -14.67 -7.41 -14.62
N ASP A 25 -15.91 -6.93 -14.68
CA ASP A 25 -17.04 -7.68 -15.19
C ASP A 25 -17.01 -7.59 -16.71
N GLY A 26 -16.90 -8.76 -17.34
CA GLY A 26 -16.96 -8.92 -18.78
C GLY A 26 -18.29 -8.44 -19.34
N GLY A 27 -18.32 -7.20 -19.84
CA GLY A 27 -19.43 -6.63 -20.57
C GLY A 27 -18.92 -5.86 -21.78
N GLY A 28 -19.32 -6.30 -22.98
CA GLY A 28 -18.88 -5.76 -24.26
C GLY A 28 -19.21 -4.27 -24.45
N GLY A 29 -18.29 -3.40 -24.04
CA GLY A 29 -18.19 -2.02 -24.49
C GLY A 29 -17.09 -1.90 -25.54
N ALA A 30 -17.26 -0.98 -26.51
CA ALA A 30 -16.27 -0.68 -27.54
C ALA A 30 -14.85 -0.55 -26.94
N PRO A 31 -13.79 -1.01 -27.64
CA PRO A 31 -12.45 -1.09 -27.07
C PRO A 31 -11.92 0.33 -26.81
N GLY A 32 -12.13 0.80 -25.58
CA GLY A 32 -11.37 1.91 -25.02
C GLY A 32 -9.88 1.56 -25.00
N PRO A 33 -8.99 2.55 -24.88
CA PRO A 33 -7.57 2.31 -24.77
C PRO A 33 -7.31 1.33 -23.62
N LYS A 34 -6.86 0.11 -23.97
CA LYS A 34 -6.51 -0.91 -22.98
C LYS A 34 -5.32 -0.38 -22.17
N LEU A 35 -5.46 -0.42 -20.85
CA LEU A 35 -4.38 -0.07 -19.93
C LEU A 35 -3.20 -1.02 -20.20
N LYS A 36 -2.06 -0.46 -20.65
CA LYS A 36 -0.82 -1.23 -20.82
C LYS A 36 -0.12 -1.29 -19.47
N VAL A 37 -0.49 -2.29 -18.67
CA VAL A 37 0.24 -2.63 -17.45
C VAL A 37 1.46 -3.45 -17.86
N THR A 38 2.65 -3.04 -17.43
CA THR A 38 3.89 -3.79 -17.66
C THR A 38 4.50 -4.21 -16.32
N PRO A 39 5.31 -5.29 -16.27
CA PRO A 39 5.97 -5.70 -15.04
C PRO A 39 6.80 -4.57 -14.41
N SER A 40 7.51 -3.80 -15.24
CA SER A 40 8.32 -2.66 -14.79
C SER A 40 7.50 -1.54 -14.15
N LEU A 41 6.27 -1.30 -14.63
CA LEU A 41 5.38 -0.31 -14.03
C LEU A 41 4.97 -0.74 -12.62
N LEU A 42 4.63 -2.02 -12.43
CA LEU A 42 4.24 -2.57 -11.14
C LEU A 42 5.42 -2.57 -10.15
N GLU A 43 6.62 -2.93 -10.61
CA GLU A 43 7.85 -2.87 -9.81
C GLU A 43 8.18 -1.44 -9.37
N ASN A 44 8.04 -0.47 -10.27
CA ASN A 44 8.23 0.95 -9.91
C ASN A 44 7.23 1.41 -8.85
N ARG A 45 5.96 1.03 -8.97
CA ARG A 45 4.93 1.36 -7.96
C ARG A 45 5.20 0.67 -6.62
N ALA A 46 5.75 -0.54 -6.63
CA ALA A 46 6.21 -1.20 -5.40
C ALA A 46 7.34 -0.40 -4.73
N GLY A 47 8.31 0.11 -5.51
CA GLY A 47 9.38 0.97 -5.00
C GLY A 47 8.89 2.32 -4.44
N GLU A 48 7.85 2.90 -5.03
CA GLU A 48 7.19 4.08 -4.46
C GLU A 48 6.56 3.76 -3.09
N ALA A 49 5.93 2.59 -2.94
CA ALA A 49 5.39 2.14 -1.65
C ALA A 49 6.50 1.95 -0.59
N ASP A 50 7.66 1.40 -0.98
CA ASP A 50 8.81 1.32 -0.07
C ASP A 50 9.29 2.71 0.36
N THR A 51 9.33 3.67 -0.57
CA THR A 51 9.74 5.06 -0.27
C THR A 51 8.80 5.71 0.75
N VAL A 52 7.49 5.50 0.60
CA VAL A 52 6.49 5.98 1.56
C VAL A 52 6.67 5.30 2.91
N ARG A 53 6.90 3.97 2.93
CA ARG A 53 7.15 3.20 4.16
C ARG A 53 8.37 3.72 4.92
N ASP A 54 9.46 4.03 4.24
CA ASP A 54 10.66 4.59 4.87
C ASP A 54 10.41 6.00 5.44
N ALA A 55 9.61 6.82 4.75
CA ALA A 55 9.20 8.12 5.29
C ALA A 55 8.32 7.96 6.53
N LEU A 56 7.44 6.95 6.54
CA LEU A 56 6.56 6.64 7.66
C LEU A 56 7.38 6.23 8.90
N ARG A 57 8.39 5.36 8.73
CA ARG A 57 9.31 4.94 9.81
C ARG A 57 10.06 6.12 10.42
N ARG A 58 10.56 7.04 9.60
CA ARG A 58 11.21 8.26 10.11
C ARG A 58 10.24 9.14 10.91
N ALA A 59 8.98 9.23 10.48
CA ALA A 59 7.96 9.96 11.21
C ALA A 59 7.57 9.26 12.52
N ASP A 60 7.59 7.92 12.54
CA ASP A 60 7.39 7.10 13.75
C ASP A 60 8.45 7.43 14.81
N ASP A 61 9.72 7.27 14.43
CA ASP A 61 10.87 7.52 15.30
C ASP A 61 10.85 8.95 15.87
N ALA A 62 10.54 9.93 15.02
CA ALA A 62 10.41 11.32 15.45
C ALA A 62 9.28 11.51 16.46
N THR A 63 8.11 10.92 16.18
CA THR A 63 6.94 11.05 17.05
C THR A 63 7.20 10.43 18.43
N LEU A 64 7.75 9.23 18.48
CA LEU A 64 8.09 8.57 19.74
C LEU A 64 9.15 9.33 20.53
N ARG A 65 10.17 9.87 19.84
CA ARG A 65 11.23 10.67 20.47
C ARG A 65 10.68 11.96 21.09
N GLU A 66 9.87 12.72 20.36
CA GLU A 66 9.34 14.00 20.85
C GLU A 66 8.32 13.77 21.97
N THR A 67 7.40 12.81 21.79
CA THR A 67 6.38 12.53 22.80
C THR A 67 6.98 11.93 24.08
N GLY A 68 8.10 11.22 23.99
CA GLY A 68 8.84 10.71 25.15
C GLY A 68 9.44 11.78 26.04
N GLN A 69 9.60 13.02 25.56
CA GLN A 69 10.13 14.13 26.36
C GLN A 69 9.06 14.88 27.16
N ILE A 70 7.79 14.73 26.76
CA ILE A 70 6.65 15.46 27.36
C ILE A 70 6.37 15.06 28.83
N PRO A 71 6.44 13.78 29.26
CA PRO A 71 6.02 13.37 30.60
C PRO A 71 6.73 14.11 31.74
N GLY A 72 8.01 14.47 31.55
CA GLY A 72 8.77 15.23 32.56
C GLY A 72 8.21 16.63 32.82
N GLY A 73 7.64 17.28 31.81
CA GLY A 73 7.00 18.59 31.92
C GLY A 73 5.55 18.55 32.40
N LEU A 74 4.91 17.38 32.36
CA LEU A 74 3.52 17.18 32.79
C LEU A 74 3.39 16.54 34.18
N ALA A 75 4.48 16.42 34.93
CA ALA A 75 4.45 15.85 36.27
C ALA A 75 3.43 16.59 37.17
N GLY A 76 2.50 15.84 37.77
CA GLY A 76 1.43 16.39 38.61
C GLY A 76 0.16 16.80 37.86
N PHE A 77 0.16 16.83 36.53
CA PHE A 77 -1.05 17.02 35.73
C PHE A 77 -1.75 15.68 35.48
N THR A 78 -3.07 15.64 35.65
CA THR A 78 -3.89 14.45 35.35
C THR A 78 -3.74 13.97 33.90
N SER A 79 -3.45 14.90 32.97
CA SER A 79 -3.22 14.60 31.55
C SER A 79 -1.92 13.86 31.25
N ALA A 80 -0.98 13.77 32.19
CA ALA A 80 0.30 13.07 31.99
C ALA A 80 0.09 11.59 31.59
N GLY A 81 -0.96 10.96 32.12
CA GLY A 81 -1.33 9.58 31.79
C GLY A 81 -1.83 9.36 30.36
N ALA A 82 -2.17 10.43 29.63
CA ALA A 82 -2.61 10.32 28.24
C ALA A 82 -1.44 10.09 27.25
N ILE A 83 -0.21 10.49 27.62
CA ILE A 83 0.96 10.35 26.73
C ILE A 83 1.33 8.87 26.51
N PRO A 84 1.42 8.00 27.53
CA PRO A 84 1.64 6.58 27.32
C PRO A 84 0.55 5.92 26.46
N VAL A 85 -0.72 6.27 26.69
CA VAL A 85 -1.85 5.74 25.90
C VAL A 85 -1.76 6.18 24.44
N PHE A 86 -1.34 7.42 24.19
CA PHE A 86 -1.07 7.90 22.84
C PHE A 86 0.06 7.10 22.18
N GLN A 87 1.18 6.89 22.88
CA GLN A 87 2.34 6.19 22.34
C GLN A 87 2.02 4.74 22.00
N GLU A 88 1.26 4.04 22.85
CA GLU A 88 0.78 2.68 22.61
C GLU A 88 -0.08 2.61 21.33
N ARG A 89 -1.12 3.44 21.25
CA ARG A 89 -2.01 3.48 20.07
C ARG A 89 -1.26 3.88 18.80
N TRP A 90 -0.33 4.81 18.89
CA TRP A 90 0.51 5.23 17.77
C TRP A 90 1.34 4.05 17.25
N ALA A 91 2.04 3.33 18.14
CA ALA A 91 2.85 2.18 17.76
C ALA A 91 2.02 1.08 17.07
N GLU A 92 0.80 0.80 17.54
CA GLU A 92 -0.12 -0.15 16.90
C GLU A 92 -0.48 0.29 15.47
N GLN A 93 -0.84 1.57 15.28
CA GLN A 93 -1.20 2.08 13.96
C GLN A 93 0.00 2.10 13.01
N MET A 94 1.18 2.48 13.48
CA MET A 94 2.39 2.52 12.65
C MET A 94 2.83 1.12 12.24
N THR A 95 2.70 0.14 13.13
CA THR A 95 2.91 -1.28 12.79
C THR A 95 1.94 -1.74 11.70
N HIS A 96 0.65 -1.41 11.84
CA HIS A 96 -0.34 -1.76 10.82
C HIS A 96 -0.03 -1.14 9.46
N LEU A 97 0.35 0.13 9.42
CA LEU A 97 0.70 0.84 8.18
C LEU A 97 1.98 0.28 7.55
N ASP A 98 2.99 -0.10 8.36
CA ASP A 98 4.21 -0.74 7.86
C ASP A 98 3.90 -2.06 7.17
N ASP A 99 3.10 -2.92 7.80
CA ASP A 99 2.69 -4.21 7.23
C ASP A 99 1.81 -4.05 5.99
N LEU A 100 0.91 -3.06 5.97
CA LEU A 100 0.05 -2.77 4.81
C LEU A 100 0.88 -2.34 3.60
N LEU A 101 1.85 -1.44 3.80
CA LEU A 101 2.71 -0.96 2.72
C LEU A 101 3.64 -2.07 2.22
N ASP A 102 4.20 -2.88 3.12
CA ASP A 102 5.09 -3.98 2.77
C ASP A 102 4.36 -5.11 2.04
N ARG A 103 3.39 -5.72 2.72
CA ARG A 103 2.73 -6.94 2.26
C ARG A 103 1.52 -6.65 1.39
N GLY A 104 0.70 -5.70 1.80
CA GLY A 104 -0.54 -5.37 1.11
C GLY A 104 -0.28 -4.73 -0.25
N VAL A 105 0.70 -3.84 -0.33
CA VAL A 105 0.99 -3.06 -1.54
C VAL A 105 2.25 -3.55 -2.26
N ALA A 106 3.44 -3.38 -1.65
CA ALA A 106 4.70 -3.60 -2.36
C ALA A 106 4.88 -5.05 -2.80
N GLN A 107 4.67 -6.02 -1.90
CA GLN A 107 4.78 -7.44 -2.22
C GLN A 107 3.73 -7.89 -3.25
N SER A 108 2.48 -7.45 -3.10
CA SER A 108 1.40 -7.76 -4.06
C SER A 108 1.74 -7.28 -5.47
N LEU A 109 2.28 -6.06 -5.60
CA LEU A 109 2.70 -5.49 -6.88
C LEU A 109 3.87 -6.26 -7.50
N ARG A 110 4.87 -6.64 -6.69
CA ARG A 110 6.00 -7.47 -7.16
C ARG A 110 5.54 -8.86 -7.62
N ASN A 111 4.61 -9.47 -6.88
CA ASN A 111 4.03 -10.77 -7.25
C ASN A 111 3.27 -10.66 -8.59
N ALA A 112 2.45 -9.63 -8.77
CA ALA A 112 1.74 -9.37 -10.02
C ALA A 112 2.71 -9.12 -11.19
N ALA A 113 3.80 -8.39 -10.96
CA ALA A 113 4.86 -8.20 -11.96
C ALA A 113 5.51 -9.53 -12.39
N GLY A 114 5.80 -10.41 -11.41
CA GLY A 114 6.36 -11.74 -11.67
C GLY A 114 5.42 -12.65 -12.47
N LEU A 115 4.12 -12.63 -12.15
CA LEU A 115 3.10 -13.36 -12.91
C LEU A 115 3.00 -12.86 -14.35
N LEU A 116 2.89 -11.54 -14.53
CA LEU A 116 2.78 -10.94 -15.87
C LEU A 116 4.00 -11.25 -16.73
N ARG A 117 5.21 -11.19 -16.16
CA ARG A 117 6.44 -11.58 -16.85
C ARG A 117 6.42 -13.05 -17.30
N THR A 118 5.86 -13.94 -16.49
CA THR A 118 5.73 -15.37 -16.82
C THR A 118 4.73 -15.59 -17.94
N GLU A 119 3.60 -14.90 -17.91
CA GLU A 119 2.58 -14.92 -18.96
C GLU A 119 3.12 -14.39 -20.29
N ASP A 120 3.84 -13.27 -20.27
CA ASP A 120 4.47 -12.67 -21.45
C ASP A 120 5.48 -13.64 -22.10
N LEU A 121 6.29 -14.34 -21.30
CA LEU A 121 7.23 -15.35 -21.79
C LEU A 121 6.50 -16.54 -22.42
N ALA A 122 5.45 -17.05 -21.78
CA ALA A 122 4.65 -18.15 -22.30
C ALA A 122 3.95 -17.78 -23.62
N GLN A 123 3.45 -16.56 -23.74
CA GLN A 123 2.87 -16.05 -25.00
C GLN A 123 3.92 -15.90 -26.10
N ALA A 124 5.12 -15.42 -25.76
CA ALA A 124 6.21 -15.28 -26.72
C ALA A 124 6.68 -16.65 -27.24
N ASP A 125 6.75 -17.67 -26.39
CA ASP A 125 7.13 -19.03 -26.80
C ASP A 125 6.04 -19.70 -27.65
N ASN A 126 4.76 -19.52 -27.29
CA ASN A 126 3.64 -19.97 -28.11
C ASN A 126 3.64 -19.29 -29.50
N ALA A 127 3.96 -18.01 -29.58
CA ALA A 127 4.04 -17.28 -30.85
C ALA A 127 5.20 -17.79 -31.74
N LYS A 128 6.31 -18.23 -31.15
CA LYS A 128 7.43 -18.85 -31.88
C LYS A 128 7.13 -20.27 -32.36
N GLY A 129 6.25 -20.99 -31.66
CA GLY A 129 5.81 -22.35 -32.04
C GLY A 129 4.80 -22.38 -33.20
N ILE A 130 4.22 -21.22 -33.56
CA ILE A 130 3.29 -21.05 -34.70
C ILE A 130 4.06 -20.47 -35.90
N ASP A 131 5.28 -20.95 -36.17
CA ASP A 131 5.90 -20.73 -37.48
C ASP A 131 5.42 -21.86 -38.42
N VAL A 132 4.51 -21.49 -39.32
CA VAL A 132 3.80 -22.36 -40.27
C VAL A 132 4.80 -23.05 -41.22
N PRO A 133 4.60 -24.34 -41.59
CA PRO A 133 5.47 -25.02 -42.53
C PRO A 133 5.50 -24.26 -43.87
N LYS A 134 6.72 -23.91 -44.31
CA LYS A 134 6.98 -23.54 -45.70
C LYS A 134 7.02 -24.81 -46.55
N GLY A 135 6.18 -24.86 -47.58
CA GLY A 135 6.29 -25.82 -48.69
C GLY A 135 5.02 -26.59 -48.93
#